data_AF-A0A356NXQ4-F1
#
_entry.id   AF-A0A356NXQ4-F1
#
_cell.length_a   1.000
_cell.length_b   1.000
_cell.length_c   1.000
_cell.angle_alpha   90.00
_cell.angle_beta   90.00
_cell.angle_gamma   90.00
#
_symmetry.space_group_name_H-M   'P 1'
#
loop_
_entity.id
_entity.type
_entity.pdbx_description
1 polymer ?
#
loop_
_entity_poly.entity_id
_entity_poly.type
_entity_poly.pdbx_seq_one_letter_code
_entity_poly.pdbx_strand_id
1 'polypeptide(L)'
;MVENFLAGSSALFGDPFTIGIFVFGVIGGMLFGAIPGVSMLTLAAILLPFTADLEPAQGVMLFAVIYCTGTYGGAITAILFNIPGAPENAPTAFDGYPMTRKGQS
;
A
#
# COMPACT_ATOMS: atom_id res chain seq x y z
N MET A 1 -18.65 17.40 -2.67
CA MET A 1 -17.86 16.42 -1.90
C MET A 1 -18.50 15.03 -1.95
N VAL A 2 -19.75 14.88 -1.49
CA VAL A 2 -20.48 13.60 -1.54
C VAL A 2 -20.61 13.06 -2.96
N GLU A 3 -20.93 13.90 -3.95
CA GLU A 3 -21.02 13.49 -5.36
C GLU A 3 -19.71 12.91 -5.91
N ASN A 4 -18.57 13.53 -5.61
CA ASN A 4 -17.26 13.03 -6.04
C ASN A 4 -16.92 11.68 -5.39
N PHE A 5 -17.29 11.51 -4.11
CA PHE A 5 -17.11 10.24 -3.40
C PHE A 5 -17.97 9.13 -4.02
N LEU A 6 -19.24 9.43 -4.33
CA LEU A 6 -20.13 8.49 -5.00
C LEU A 6 -19.65 8.14 -6.41
N ALA A 7 -19.17 9.14 -7.16
CA ALA A 7 -18.60 8.93 -8.49
C ALA A 7 -17.37 8.00 -8.43
N GLY A 8 -16.41 8.28 -7.54
CA GLY A 8 -15.23 7.41 -7.36
C GLY A 8 -15.57 5.99 -6.91
N SER A 9 -16.53 5.86 -5.99
CA SER A 9 -17.02 4.54 -5.54
C SER A 9 -17.66 3.77 -6.71
N SER A 10 -18.50 4.44 -7.50
CA SER A 10 -19.14 3.82 -8.66
C SER A 10 -18.12 3.43 -9.75
N ALA A 11 -17.06 4.20 -9.93
CA ALA A 11 -15.98 3.85 -10.86
C ALA A 11 -15.21 2.60 -10.41
N LEU A 12 -14.94 2.46 -9.11
CA LEU A 12 -14.30 1.26 -8.56
C LEU A 12 -15.19 0.01 -8.70
N PHE A 13 -16.45 0.10 -8.28
CA PHE A 13 -17.34 -1.07 -8.21
C PHE A 13 -18.12 -1.35 -9.51
N GLY A 14 -18.08 -0.44 -10.49
CA GLY A 14 -18.83 -0.54 -11.73
C GLY A 14 -18.19 -1.44 -12.80
N ASP A 15 -16.88 -1.69 -12.70
CA ASP A 15 -16.12 -2.44 -13.70
C ASP A 15 -15.27 -3.54 -13.03
N PRO A 16 -15.47 -4.83 -13.39
CA PRO A 16 -14.66 -5.94 -12.87
C PRO A 16 -13.15 -5.79 -13.10
N PHE A 17 -12.73 -5.13 -14.20
CA PHE A 17 -11.32 -4.94 -14.48
C PHE A 17 -10.67 -3.96 -13.49
N THR A 18 -11.36 -2.85 -13.19
CA THR A 18 -10.96 -1.89 -12.15
C THR A 18 -10.86 -2.52 -10.77
N ILE A 19 -11.80 -3.41 -10.40
CA ILE A 19 -11.72 -4.20 -9.17
C ILE A 19 -10.47 -5.10 -9.18
N GLY A 20 -10.17 -5.73 -10.31
CA GLY A 20 -8.96 -6.52 -10.49
C GLY A 20 -7.70 -5.71 -10.18
N ILE A 21 -7.57 -4.53 -10.80
CA ILE A 21 -6.44 -3.61 -10.54
C ILE A 21 -6.36 -3.25 -9.06
N PHE A 22 -7.49 -2.94 -8.43
CA PHE A 22 -7.54 -2.62 -7.00
C PHE A 22 -7.01 -3.77 -6.14
N VAL A 23 -7.50 -4.99 -6.35
CA VAL A 23 -7.09 -6.17 -5.58
C VAL A 23 -5.60 -6.49 -5.80
N PHE A 24 -5.13 -6.42 -7.03
CA PHE A 24 -3.70 -6.59 -7.33
C PHE A 24 -2.86 -5.48 -6.70
N GLY A 25 -3.34 -4.24 -6.69
CA GLY A 25 -2.72 -3.12 -6.00
C GLY A 25 -2.61 -3.36 -4.50
N VAL A 26 -3.68 -3.88 -3.86
CA VAL A 26 -3.68 -4.20 -2.43
C VAL A 26 -2.65 -5.26 -2.11
N ILE A 27 -2.68 -6.39 -2.84
CA ILE A 27 -1.78 -7.52 -2.60
C ILE A 27 -0.34 -7.13 -2.92
N GLY A 28 -0.10 -6.53 -4.08
CA GLY A 28 1.21 -6.08 -4.51
C GLY A 28 1.79 -5.04 -3.56
N GLY A 29 1.02 -3.99 -3.25
CA GLY A 29 1.43 -2.96 -2.31
C GLY A 29 1.80 -3.53 -0.95
N MET A 30 1.01 -4.48 -0.43
CA MET A 30 1.31 -5.17 0.82
C MET A 30 2.61 -5.98 0.77
N LEU A 31 2.79 -6.81 -0.27
CA LEU A 31 3.96 -7.67 -0.43
C LEU A 31 5.24 -6.87 -0.58
N PHE A 32 5.24 -5.85 -1.44
CA PHE A 32 6.40 -5.00 -1.67
C PHE A 32 6.67 -4.07 -0.48
N GLY A 33 5.62 -3.59 0.21
CA GLY A 33 5.77 -2.82 1.46
C GLY A 33 6.39 -3.64 2.58
N ALA A 34 6.14 -4.95 2.61
CA ALA A 34 6.76 -5.88 3.54
C ALA A 34 8.22 -6.25 3.18
N ILE A 35 8.82 -5.64 2.14
CA ILE A 35 10.24 -5.81 1.85
C ILE A 35 11.04 -4.79 2.68
N PRO A 36 11.96 -5.24 3.55
CA PRO A 36 12.74 -4.33 4.39
C PRO A 36 13.51 -3.29 3.56
N GLY A 37 13.38 -2.02 3.93
CA GLY A 37 14.08 -0.90 3.27
C GLY A 37 13.48 -0.45 1.92
N VAL A 38 12.34 -1.01 1.50
CA VAL A 38 11.64 -0.52 0.31
C VAL A 38 10.60 0.51 0.71
N SER A 39 10.81 1.75 0.23
CA SER A 39 9.88 2.85 0.47
C SER A 39 8.73 2.85 -0.55
N MET A 40 7.63 3.51 -0.20
CA MET A 40 6.49 3.67 -1.10
C MET A 40 6.83 4.43 -2.39
N LEU A 41 7.78 5.38 -2.33
CA LEU A 41 8.28 6.07 -3.53
C LEU A 41 8.93 5.10 -4.52
N THR A 42 9.66 4.10 -4.01
CA THR A 42 10.28 3.06 -4.83
C THR A 42 9.22 2.19 -5.52
N LEU A 43 8.16 1.78 -4.81
CA LEU A 43 7.02 1.09 -5.42
C LEU A 43 6.36 1.92 -6.52
N ALA A 44 6.09 3.20 -6.23
CA ALA A 44 5.41 4.07 -7.17
C ALA A 44 6.21 4.23 -8.47
N ALA A 45 7.53 4.37 -8.38
CA ALA A 45 8.41 4.42 -9.55
C ALA A 45 8.39 3.11 -10.37
N ILE A 46 8.38 1.95 -9.70
CA ILE A 46 8.31 0.63 -10.35
C ILE A 46 6.97 0.44 -11.08
N LEU A 47 5.87 0.95 -10.51
CA LEU A 47 4.53 0.81 -11.07
C LEU A 47 4.19 1.83 -12.15
N LEU A 48 4.88 2.97 -12.19
CA LEU A 48 4.68 4.03 -13.19
C LEU A 48 4.54 3.55 -14.64
N PRO A 49 5.43 2.68 -15.19
CA PRO A 49 5.27 2.20 -16.57
C PRO A 49 3.99 1.40 -16.78
N PHE A 50 3.52 0.67 -15.76
CA PHE A 50 2.28 -0.11 -15.83
C PHE A 50 1.01 0.76 -15.76
N THR A 51 1.15 2.02 -15.35
CA THR A 51 0.02 2.98 -15.33
C THR A 51 -0.19 3.73 -16.64
N ALA A 52 0.72 3.60 -17.60
CA ALA A 52 0.64 4.32 -18.88
C ALA A 52 -0.56 3.89 -19.74
N ASP A 53 -0.95 2.62 -19.65
CA ASP A 53 -2.08 2.05 -20.41
C ASP A 53 -3.42 2.10 -19.64
N LEU A 54 -3.42 2.60 -18.41
CA LEU A 54 -4.61 2.68 -17.57
C LEU A 54 -5.37 3.99 -17.78
N GLU A 55 -6.68 3.95 -17.57
CA GLU A 55 -7.44 5.20 -17.47
C GLU A 55 -6.93 6.04 -16.29
N PRO A 56 -6.93 7.38 -16.37
CA PRO A 56 -6.41 8.23 -15.31
C PRO A 56 -7.02 7.95 -13.92
N ALA A 57 -8.32 7.61 -13.88
CA ALA A 57 -9.00 7.24 -12.64
C ALA A 57 -8.44 5.95 -12.02
N GLN A 58 -8.17 4.93 -12.85
CA GLN A 58 -7.58 3.66 -12.43
C GLN A 58 -6.13 3.85 -11.98
N GLY A 59 -5.35 4.69 -12.67
CA GLY A 59 -3.98 5.03 -12.29
C GLY A 59 -3.90 5.70 -10.93
N VAL A 60 -4.70 6.75 -10.69
CA VAL A 60 -4.75 7.44 -9.40
C VAL A 60 -5.22 6.49 -8.29
N MET A 61 -6.24 5.68 -8.57
CA MET A 61 -6.71 4.65 -7.63
C MET A 61 -5.59 3.67 -7.27
N LEU A 62 -4.86 3.15 -8.25
CA LEU A 62 -3.76 2.20 -8.01
C LEU A 62 -2.70 2.83 -7.10
N PHE A 63 -2.27 4.06 -7.39
CA PHE A 63 -1.30 4.78 -6.55
C PHE A 63 -1.81 5.02 -5.12
N ALA A 64 -3.09 5.33 -4.95
CA ALA A 64 -3.69 5.51 -3.63
C ALA A 64 -3.76 4.19 -2.84
N VAL A 65 -4.10 3.09 -3.50
CA VAL A 65 -4.17 1.76 -2.88
C VAL A 65 -2.78 1.30 -2.42
N ILE A 66 -1.78 1.37 -3.30
CA ILE A 66 -0.42 0.96 -2.94
C ILE A 66 0.19 1.85 -1.86
N TYR A 67 -0.22 3.12 -1.77
CA TYR A 67 0.15 4.00 -0.66
C TYR A 67 -0.31 3.39 0.66
N CYS A 68 -1.62 3.15 0.78
CA CYS A 68 -2.20 2.64 2.01
C CYS A 68 -1.63 1.26 2.39
N THR A 69 -1.56 0.33 1.44
CA THR A 69 -1.11 -1.03 1.72
C THR A 69 0.40 -1.14 1.84
N GLY A 70 1.17 -0.35 1.11
CA GLY A 70 2.63 -0.31 1.19
C GLY A 70 3.11 0.23 2.53
N THR A 71 2.54 1.34 2.98
CA THR A 71 2.82 1.88 4.32
C THR A 71 2.42 0.89 5.42
N TYR A 72 1.27 0.19 5.27
CA TYR A 72 0.89 -0.86 6.22
C TYR A 72 1.84 -2.06 6.19
N GLY A 73 2.26 -2.53 5.01
CA GLY A 73 3.23 -3.61 4.86
C GLY A 73 4.59 -3.29 5.51
N GLY A 74 5.07 -2.06 5.39
CA GLY A 74 6.30 -1.60 6.03
C GLY A 74 6.25 -1.58 7.56
N ALA A 75 5.04 -1.56 8.15
CA ALA A 75 4.86 -1.69 9.59
C ALA A 75 5.10 -3.12 10.05
N ILE A 76 4.77 -4.12 9.22
CA ILE A 76 4.99 -5.53 9.55
C ILE A 76 6.49 -5.80 9.76
N THR A 77 7.34 -5.34 8.86
CA THR A 77 8.80 -5.53 8.99
C THR A 77 9.39 -4.72 10.15
N ALA A 78 8.86 -3.53 10.41
CA ALA A 78 9.22 -2.73 11.58
C ALA A 78 8.90 -3.47 12.89
N ILE A 79 7.70 -4.02 13.00
CA ILE A 79 7.20 -4.74 14.19
C ILE A 79 7.95 -6.07 14.36
N LEU A 80 8.08 -6.88 13.31
CA LEU A 80 8.62 -8.24 13.44
C LEU A 80 10.15 -8.28 13.50
N PHE A 81 10.82 -7.42 12.73
CA PHE A 81 12.26 -7.51 12.50
C PHE A 81 13.05 -6.27 12.92
N ASN A 82 12.39 -5.23 13.45
CA ASN A 82 13.02 -3.94 13.79
C ASN A 82 13.70 -3.26 12.58
N ILE A 83 13.21 -3.53 11.36
CA ILE A 83 13.72 -2.94 10.12
C ILE A 83 12.56 -2.24 9.41
N PRO A 84 12.33 -0.94 9.69
CA PRO A 84 11.22 -0.20 9.10
C PRO A 84 11.40 -0.03 7.59
N GLY A 85 10.30 -0.18 6.84
CA GLY A 85 10.30 0.04 5.38
C GLY A 85 10.39 1.51 4.97
N ALA A 86 9.79 2.41 5.77
CA ALA A 86 9.81 3.86 5.55
C ALA A 86 9.88 4.62 6.90
N PRO A 87 10.24 5.93 6.90
CA PRO A 87 10.37 6.73 8.12
C PRO A 87 9.10 6.75 8.99
N GLU A 88 7.93 6.78 8.37
CA GLU A 88 6.63 6.76 9.07
C GLU A 88 6.36 5.44 9.83
N ASN A 89 7.07 4.36 9.50
CA ASN A 89 6.97 3.07 10.18
C ASN A 89 7.92 2.95 11.39
N ALA A 90 8.91 3.84 11.53
CA ALA A 90 9.87 3.78 12.64
C ALA A 90 9.22 3.74 14.03
N PRO A 91 8.13 4.49 14.33
CA PRO A 91 7.45 4.39 15.62
C PRO A 91 6.90 2.99 15.91
N THR A 92 6.45 2.25 14.89
CA THR A 92 5.92 0.89 15.05
C THR A 92 7.00 -0.12 15.43
N ALA A 93 8.26 0.15 15.09
CA ALA A 93 9.39 -0.65 15.56
C ALA A 93 9.65 -0.44 17.07
N PHE A 94 9.50 0.79 17.57
CA PHE A 94 9.74 1.09 18.98
C PHE A 94 8.73 0.46 19.92
N ASP A 95 7.48 0.29 19.49
CA ASP A 95 6.42 -0.34 20.28
C ASP A 95 6.28 -1.84 19.97
N GLY A 96 6.12 -2.18 18.69
CA GLY A 96 5.78 -3.53 18.25
C GLY A 96 6.94 -4.54 18.29
N TYR A 97 8.19 -4.12 18.08
CA TYR A 97 9.32 -5.05 18.17
C TYR A 97 9.57 -5.58 19.59
N PRO A 98 9.55 -4.73 20.64
CA PRO A 98 9.56 -5.22 22.02
C PRO A 98 8.40 -6.18 22.35
N MET A 99 7.19 -5.93 21.82
CA MET A 99 6.04 -6.84 21.98
C MET A 99 6.30 -8.19 21.29
N THR A 100 6.75 -8.16 20.03
CA THR A 100 7.09 -9.37 19.27
C THR A 100 8.13 -10.22 19.98
N ARG A 101 9.16 -9.59 20.56
CA ARG A 101 10.18 -10.29 21.37
C ARG A 101 9.64 -10.96 22.63
N LYS A 102 8.48 -10.52 23.13
CA LYS A 102 7.75 -11.14 24.24
C LYS A 102 6.74 -12.20 23.78
N GLY A 103 6.69 -12.51 22.49
CA GLY A 103 5.69 -13.41 21.90
C GLY A 103 4.30 -12.79 21.78
N GLN A 104 4.20 -11.46 21.84
CA GLN A 104 2.97 -10.71 21.64
C GLN A 104 3.00 -10.14 20.22
N SER A 105 2.13 -10.66 19.33
CA SER A 105 1.96 -10.17 17.96
C SER A 105 0.63 -9.45 17.81
#